data_AF-A0A6M1Z5C8-F1
#
_entry.id   AF-A0A6M1Z5C8-F1
#
_cell.length_a   1.000
_cell.length_b   1.000
_cell.length_c   1.000
_cell.angle_alpha   90.00
_cell.angle_beta   90.00
_cell.angle_gamma   90.00
#
_symmetry.space_group_name_H-M   'P 1'
#
loop_
_entity.id
_entity.type
_entity.pdbx_description
1 polymer ?
#
loop_
_entity_poly.entity_id
_entity_poly.type
_entity_poly.pdbx_seq_one_letter_code
_entity_poly.pdbx_strand_id
1 'polypeptide(L)'
;MDPKEKKLLAECEFQAFRASGKGGQHVATTDSAVRLIHRPSGIVVTCQQERSQYLNKKICLDKLQKKLIERSKKRKKRIPTKKPRAAKEATLREKAHHAEKKKKRARPEDMDD
;
A
#
# COMPACT_ATOMS: atom_id res chain seq x y z
N MET A 1 1.65 -2.82 30.94
CA MET A 1 2.50 -2.96 29.73
C MET A 1 2.81 -4.42 29.57
N ASP A 2 2.46 -4.98 28.43
CA ASP A 2 2.69 -6.38 28.15
C ASP A 2 4.20 -6.69 28.10
N PRO A 3 4.65 -7.89 28.50
CA PRO A 3 6.07 -8.25 28.48
C PRO A 3 6.72 -8.10 27.10
N LYS A 4 5.96 -8.36 26.02
CA LYS A 4 6.40 -8.15 24.63
C LYS A 4 6.64 -6.68 24.30
N GLU A 5 5.77 -5.78 24.76
CA GLU A 5 5.93 -4.33 24.53
C GLU A 5 7.19 -3.81 25.23
N LYS A 6 7.47 -4.29 26.45
CA LYS A 6 8.70 -3.93 27.18
C LYS A 6 9.95 -4.36 26.42
N LYS A 7 9.97 -5.58 25.89
CA LYS A 7 11.09 -6.07 25.07
C LYS A 7 11.28 -5.22 23.81
N LEU A 8 10.19 -4.95 23.08
CA LEU A 8 10.25 -4.12 21.88
C LEU A 8 10.76 -2.71 22.18
N LEU A 9 10.33 -2.13 23.30
CA LEU A 9 10.77 -0.81 23.73
C LEU A 9 12.26 -0.78 24.09
N ALA A 10 12.81 -1.84 24.67
CA ALA A 10 14.24 -1.94 25.00
C ALA A 10 15.14 -1.92 23.74
N GLU A 11 14.62 -2.41 22.62
CA GLU A 11 15.30 -2.39 21.31
C GLU A 11 15.13 -1.05 20.57
N CYS A 12 14.32 -0.14 21.12
CA CYS A 12 14.02 1.17 20.53
C CYS A 12 14.73 2.32 21.25
N GLU A 13 15.16 3.31 20.48
CA GLU A 13 15.48 4.62 21.02
C GLU A 13 14.19 5.46 21.14
N PHE A 14 13.93 5.99 22.34
CA PHE A 14 12.79 6.85 22.62
C PHE A 14 13.22 8.32 22.60
N GLN A 15 12.51 9.14 21.81
CA GLN A 15 12.67 10.59 21.79
C GLN A 15 11.31 11.26 21.99
N ALA A 16 11.22 12.19 22.94
CA ALA A 16 10.08 13.10 23.09
C ALA A 16 10.46 14.47 22.51
N PHE A 17 9.54 15.12 21.83
CA PHE A 17 9.76 16.43 21.20
C PHE A 17 8.45 17.22 21.12
N ARG A 18 8.56 18.52 20.84
CA ARG A 18 7.39 19.39 20.65
C ARG A 18 6.63 19.01 19.39
N ALA A 19 5.31 18.89 19.51
CA ALA A 19 4.45 18.63 18.37
C ALA A 19 4.51 19.81 17.38
N SER A 20 4.54 19.51 16.08
CA SER A 20 4.53 20.54 15.05
C SER A 20 3.09 20.93 14.68
N GLY A 21 2.76 22.21 14.64
CA GLY A 21 1.49 22.69 14.06
C GLY A 21 0.90 23.91 14.76
N LYS A 22 -0.18 24.45 14.19
CA LYS A 22 -1.01 25.48 14.82
C LYS A 22 -1.84 24.85 15.93
N GLY A 23 -1.30 24.86 17.14
CA GLY A 23 -2.06 24.62 18.36
C GLY A 23 -1.74 25.72 19.34
N GLY A 24 -2.67 26.04 20.24
CA GLY A 24 -2.47 27.08 21.25
C GLY A 24 -1.23 26.82 22.13
N GLN A 25 -1.06 27.63 23.17
CA GLN A 25 0.14 27.64 24.01
C GLN A 25 0.66 26.24 24.41
N HIS A 26 -0.25 25.32 24.76
CA HIS A 26 0.08 23.95 25.17
C HIS A 26 0.81 23.11 24.10
N VAL A 27 0.60 23.36 22.81
CA VAL A 27 1.29 22.64 21.72
C VAL A 27 2.73 23.17 21.54
N ALA A 28 2.94 24.46 21.79
CA ALA A 28 4.24 25.10 21.64
C ALA A 28 5.17 24.88 22.84
N THR A 29 4.65 24.59 24.03
CA THR A 29 5.48 24.43 25.25
C THR A 29 5.75 22.98 25.60
N THR A 30 4.76 22.09 25.45
CA THR A 30 4.82 20.71 25.96
C THR A 30 5.39 19.72 24.95
N ASP A 31 6.36 18.91 25.39
CA ASP A 31 6.94 17.79 24.63
C ASP A 31 6.01 16.58 24.57
N SER A 32 4.88 16.76 23.87
CA SER A 32 3.84 15.74 23.75
C SER A 32 4.08 14.75 22.60
N ALA A 33 4.83 15.11 21.56
CA ALA A 33 5.09 14.24 20.43
C ALA A 33 6.19 13.22 20.75
N VAL A 34 6.03 12.00 20.22
CA VAL A 34 6.94 10.87 20.48
C VAL A 34 7.47 10.33 19.17
N ARG A 35 8.77 10.04 19.14
CA ARG A 35 9.46 9.29 18.10
C ARG A 35 10.07 8.04 18.71
N LEU A 36 9.85 6.90 18.06
CA LEU A 36 10.52 5.64 18.34
C LEU A 36 11.37 5.24 17.14
N ILE A 37 12.63 4.89 17.40
CA ILE A 37 13.58 4.40 16.40
C ILE A 37 13.93 2.96 16.77
N HIS A 38 13.47 1.99 15.98
CA HIS A 38 13.79 0.59 16.21
C HIS A 38 15.13 0.24 15.56
N ARG A 39 16.19 0.15 16.37
CA ARG A 39 17.57 -0.08 15.88
C ARG A 39 17.71 -1.35 15.00
N PRO A 40 17.11 -2.50 15.34
CA PRO A 40 17.30 -3.73 14.57
C PRO A 40 16.72 -3.66 13.15
N SER A 41 15.62 -2.94 12.94
CA SER A 41 14.94 -2.88 11.63
C SER A 41 15.16 -1.57 10.87
N GLY A 42 15.74 -0.56 11.53
CA GLY A 42 15.87 0.80 11.00
C GLY A 42 14.53 1.54 10.85
N ILE A 43 13.43 1.02 11.39
CA ILE A 43 12.11 1.63 11.24
C ILE A 43 11.95 2.77 12.25
N VAL A 44 11.60 3.95 11.73
CA VAL A 44 11.24 5.12 12.53
C VAL A 44 9.72 5.31 12.52
N VAL A 45 9.15 5.59 13.69
CA VAL A 45 7.72 5.88 13.86
C VAL A 45 7.57 7.12 14.73
N THR A 46 6.66 8.01 14.33
CA THR A 46 6.31 9.21 15.08
C THR A 46 4.81 9.29 15.35
N CYS A 47 4.43 9.90 16.46
CA CYS A 47 3.04 10.16 16.82
C CYS A 47 2.92 11.47 17.61
N GLN A 48 1.96 12.29 17.22
CA GLN A 48 1.61 13.59 17.82
C GLN A 48 0.09 13.80 17.90
N GLN A 49 -0.69 12.71 17.89
CA GLN A 49 -2.16 12.77 17.83
C GLN A 49 -2.77 13.26 19.14
N GLU A 50 -2.25 12.77 20.25
CA GLU A 50 -2.79 13.04 21.58
C GLU A 50 -2.01 14.14 22.30
N ARG A 51 -2.67 14.83 23.23
CA ARG A 51 -2.00 15.81 24.11
C ARG A 51 -1.01 15.16 25.10
N SER A 52 -1.16 13.87 25.36
CA SER A 52 -0.34 13.12 26.33
C SER A 52 0.76 12.32 25.63
N GLN A 53 2.00 12.51 26.11
CA GLN A 53 3.17 11.73 25.70
C GLN A 53 2.95 10.23 25.90
N TYR A 54 2.30 9.82 27.00
CA TYR A 54 2.07 8.40 27.30
C TYR A 54 1.16 7.74 26.25
N LEU A 55 0.08 8.42 25.87
CA LEU A 55 -0.82 7.94 24.82
C LEU A 55 -0.10 7.88 23.47
N ASN A 56 0.66 8.92 23.12
CA ASN A 56 1.46 8.93 21.90
C ASN A 56 2.52 7.82 21.88
N LYS A 57 3.13 7.48 23.01
CA LYS A 57 4.05 6.34 23.14
C LYS A 57 3.35 5.02 22.85
N LYS A 58 2.15 4.80 23.39
CA LYS A 58 1.35 3.59 23.14
C LYS A 58 0.98 3.48 21.65
N ILE A 59 0.55 4.58 21.04
CA ILE A 59 0.22 4.62 19.61
C ILE A 59 1.46 4.37 18.74
N CYS A 60 2.63 4.92 19.11
CA CYS A 60 3.88 4.64 18.41
C CYS A 60 4.27 3.16 18.48
N LEU A 61 4.10 2.51 19.63
CA LEU A 61 4.37 1.07 19.79
C LEU A 61 3.46 0.21 18.90
N ASP A 62 2.14 0.50 18.88
CA ASP A 62 1.19 -0.21 18.02
C ASP A 62 1.51 -0.01 16.53
N LYS A 63 1.82 1.23 16.12
CA LYS A 63 2.28 1.54 14.75
C LYS A 63 3.57 0.80 14.40
N LEU A 64 4.53 0.74 15.31
CA LEU A 64 5.80 0.01 15.10
C LEU A 64 5.55 -1.49 14.93
N GLN A 65 4.74 -2.08 15.79
CA GLN A 65 4.38 -3.50 15.71
C GLN A 65 3.70 -3.83 14.38
N LYS A 66 2.76 -3.00 13.92
CA LYS A 66 2.10 -3.14 12.62
C LYS A 66 3.10 -3.09 11.46
N LYS A 67 4.03 -2.13 11.47
CA LYS A 67 5.08 -2.01 10.45
C LYS A 67 6.03 -3.22 10.45
N LEU A 68 6.39 -3.74 11.63
CA LEU A 68 7.23 -4.94 11.73
C LEU A 68 6.52 -6.18 11.15
N ILE A 69 5.24 -6.34 11.46
CA ILE A 69 4.40 -7.41 10.89
C ILE A 69 4.26 -7.26 9.38
N GLU A 70 4.04 -6.05 8.89
CA GLU A 70 3.95 -5.80 7.45
C GLU A 70 5.26 -6.11 6.73
N ARG A 71 6.40 -5.76 7.33
CA ARG A 71 7.72 -6.04 6.77
C ARG A 71 8.06 -7.53 6.79
N SER A 72 7.58 -8.30 7.76
CA SER A 72 7.78 -9.76 7.82
C SER A 72 6.85 -10.53 6.88
N LYS A 73 5.69 -9.94 6.51
CA LYS A 73 4.78 -10.55 5.54
C LYS A 73 5.41 -10.61 4.15
N LYS A 74 5.52 -11.82 3.61
CA LYS A 74 5.85 -12.02 2.19
C LYS A 74 4.71 -11.47 1.33
N ARG A 75 5.04 -10.61 0.36
CA ARG A 75 4.08 -10.17 -0.65
C ARG A 75 3.58 -11.39 -1.41
N LYS A 76 2.26 -11.59 -1.46
CA LYS A 76 1.67 -12.62 -2.32
C LYS A 76 2.07 -12.32 -3.75
N LYS A 77 2.59 -13.32 -4.47
CA LYS A 77 2.92 -13.17 -5.88
C LYS A 77 1.65 -12.80 -6.63
N ARG A 78 1.69 -11.76 -7.45
CA ARG A 78 0.58 -11.43 -8.35
C ARG A 78 0.43 -12.57 -9.35
N ILE A 79 -0.71 -13.23 -9.33
CA ILE A 79 -1.04 -14.26 -10.32
C ILE A 79 -1.56 -13.52 -11.57
N PRO A 80 -0.93 -13.67 -12.75
CA PRO A 80 -1.44 -13.07 -13.97
C PRO A 80 -2.82 -13.66 -14.30
N THR A 81 -3.78 -12.79 -14.61
CA THR A 81 -5.12 -13.20 -15.03
C THR A 81 -5.12 -13.57 -16.51
N LYS A 82 -5.94 -14.55 -16.91
CA LYS A 82 -6.15 -14.90 -18.31
C LYS A 82 -6.98 -13.78 -19.00
N LYS A 83 -6.83 -13.62 -20.32
CA LYS A 83 -7.67 -12.72 -21.12
C LYS A 83 -9.15 -13.07 -20.91
N PRO A 84 -10.04 -12.08 -20.64
CA PRO A 84 -11.45 -12.36 -20.39
C PRO A 84 -12.14 -12.90 -21.66
N ARG A 85 -13.19 -13.71 -21.46
CA ARG A 85 -13.95 -14.37 -22.54
C ARG A 85 -14.47 -13.36 -23.57
N ALA A 86 -15.06 -12.25 -23.10
CA ALA A 86 -15.55 -11.17 -23.96
C ALA A 86 -14.46 -10.62 -24.91
N ALA A 87 -13.23 -10.45 -24.40
CA ALA A 87 -12.13 -9.97 -25.23
C ALA A 87 -11.61 -11.03 -26.22
N LYS A 88 -11.80 -12.33 -25.95
CA LYS A 88 -11.53 -13.41 -26.92
C LYS A 88 -12.60 -13.43 -28.01
N GLU A 89 -13.86 -13.30 -27.62
CA GLU A 89 -15.01 -13.25 -28.55
C GLU A 89 -14.96 -12.03 -29.47
N ALA A 90 -14.59 -10.86 -28.94
CA ALA A 90 -14.38 -9.65 -29.75
C ALA A 90 -13.33 -9.87 -30.85
N THR A 91 -12.18 -10.45 -30.50
CA THR A 91 -11.13 -10.79 -31.48
C THR A 91 -11.62 -11.79 -32.53
N LEU A 92 -12.42 -12.78 -32.14
CA LEU A 92 -12.98 -13.76 -33.08
C LEU A 92 -13.97 -13.09 -34.05
N ARG A 93 -14.86 -12.23 -33.54
CA ARG A 93 -15.81 -11.47 -34.36
C ARG A 93 -15.11 -10.56 -35.36
N GLU A 94 -14.08 -9.85 -34.91
CA GLU A 94 -13.30 -8.96 -35.78
C GLU A 94 -12.60 -9.75 -36.91
N LYS A 95 -12.01 -10.90 -36.57
CA LYS A 95 -11.41 -11.81 -37.57
C LYS A 95 -12.45 -12.32 -38.57
N ALA A 96 -13.63 -12.72 -38.10
CA ALA A 96 -14.73 -13.18 -38.96
C ALA A 96 -15.18 -12.08 -39.92
N HIS A 97 -15.46 -10.89 -39.39
CA HIS A 97 -15.85 -9.72 -40.19
C HIS A 97 -14.79 -9.36 -41.24
N HIS A 98 -13.51 -9.41 -40.88
CA HIS A 98 -12.43 -9.14 -41.82
C HIS A 98 -12.35 -10.20 -42.94
N ALA A 99 -12.56 -11.48 -42.62
CA ALA A 99 -12.61 -12.55 -43.59
C ALA A 99 -13.79 -12.39 -44.56
N GLU A 100 -14.98 -12.06 -44.06
CA GLU A 100 -16.16 -11.75 -44.90
C GLU A 100 -15.90 -10.57 -45.83
N LYS A 101 -15.32 -9.49 -45.30
CA LYS A 101 -14.95 -8.31 -46.09
C LYS A 101 -13.96 -8.64 -47.20
N LYS A 102 -12.99 -9.53 -46.96
CA LYS A 102 -12.06 -10.01 -48.00
C LYS A 102 -12.78 -10.82 -49.07
N LYS A 103 -13.67 -11.74 -48.69
CA LYS A 103 -14.47 -12.54 -49.65
C LYS A 103 -15.30 -11.64 -50.56
N LYS A 104 -16.00 -10.66 -49.99
CA LYS A 104 -16.83 -9.70 -50.76
C LYS A 104 -16.03 -8.78 -51.69
N ARG A 105 -14.72 -8.64 -51.47
CA ARG A 105 -13.81 -7.85 -52.30
C ARG A 105 -13.09 -8.67 -53.37
N ALA A 106 -13.18 -10.00 -53.34
CA ALA A 106 -12.66 -10.82 -54.42
C ALA A 106 -13.43 -10.49 -55.70
N ARG A 107 -12.73 -10.45 -56.85
CA ARG A 107 -13.42 -10.28 -58.14
C ARG A 107 -14.40 -11.45 -58.31
N PRO A 108 -15.64 -11.20 -58.76
CA PRO A 108 -16.50 -12.29 -59.21
C PRO A 108 -15.79 -13.02 -60.35
N GLU A 109 -15.87 -14.36 -60.36
CA GLU A 109 -15.47 -15.14 -61.53
C GLU A 109 -16.37 -14.73 -62.69
N ASP A 110 -15.76 -14.37 -63.82
CA ASP A 110 -16.45 -13.92 -65.03
C ASP A 110 -17.49 -15.00 -65.44
N MET A 111 -18.76 -14.60 -65.53
CA MET A 111 -19.82 -15.43 -66.12
C MET A 111 -19.66 -15.33 -67.64
N ASP A 112 -18.91 -16.27 -68.22
CA ASP A 112 -18.90 -16.53 -69.66
C ASP A 112 -20.20 -17.27 -70.05
N ASP A 113 -21.14 -16.58 -70.69
CA ASP A 113 -22.05 -17.07 -71.76
C ASP A 113 -22.87 -15.91 -72.36
#